data_AF-T2T3F7-F1
#
_entry.id   AF-T2T3F7-F1
#
_cell.length_a   1.000
_cell.length_b   1.000
_cell.length_c   1.000
_cell.angle_alpha   90.00
_cell.angle_beta   90.00
_cell.angle_gamma   90.00
#
_symmetry.space_group_name_H-M   'P 1'
#
loop_
_entity.id
_entity.type
_entity.pdbx_description
1 polymer ?
#
loop_
_entity_poly.entity_id
_entity_poly.type
_entity_poly.pdbx_seq_one_letter_code
_entity_poly.pdbx_strand_id
1 'polypeptide(L)' 'MGLENLKPAKGSVKKIKRVGRGQGSGMGKTATRGGKGQTARTGYKAKRGF' A
#
# COMPACT_ATOMS: atom_id res chain seq x y z
N MET A 1 -7.82 -9.01 -34.62
CA MET A 1 -7.57 -8.94 -33.16
C MET A 1 -8.39 -7.76 -32.66
N GLY A 2 -9.53 -7.99 -32.02
CA GLY A 2 -10.42 -6.92 -31.57
C GLY A 2 -10.02 -6.35 -30.22
N LEU A 3 -10.72 -5.29 -29.80
CA LEU A 3 -10.46 -4.58 -28.54
C LEU A 3 -10.59 -5.50 -27.32
N GLU A 4 -11.45 -6.52 -27.39
CA GLU A 4 -11.69 -7.52 -26.36
C GLU A 4 -10.48 -8.42 -26.06
N ASN A 5 -9.52 -8.48 -26.98
CA ASN A 5 -8.34 -9.35 -26.88
C ASN A 5 -7.06 -8.60 -26.49
N LEU A 6 -7.14 -7.29 -26.22
CA LEU A 6 -6.00 -6.49 -25.78
C LEU A 6 -5.57 -6.92 -24.38
N LYS A 7 -4.34 -7.43 -24.28
CA LYS A 7 -3.71 -7.81 -23.00
C LYS A 7 -2.41 -7.02 -22.80
N PRO A 8 -2.18 -6.46 -21.61
CA PRO A 8 -0.91 -5.79 -21.32
C PRO A 8 0.25 -6.81 -21.35
N ALA A 9 1.46 -6.30 -21.62
CA ALA A 9 2.67 -7.10 -21.51
C ALA A 9 2.81 -7.72 -20.11
N LYS A 10 3.35 -8.93 -20.03
CA LYS A 10 3.50 -9.65 -18.75
C LYS A 10 4.30 -8.80 -17.76
N GLY A 11 3.69 -8.49 -16.62
CA GLY A 11 4.32 -7.72 -15.53
C GLY A 11 4.32 -6.20 -15.70
N SER A 12 3.77 -5.65 -16.78
CA SER A 12 3.68 -4.19 -16.95
C SER A 12 2.67 -3.54 -15.99
N VAL A 13 1.70 -4.30 -15.49
CA VAL A 13 0.68 -3.84 -14.53
C VAL A 13 0.89 -4.49 -13.17
N LYS A 14 1.02 -3.66 -12.13
CA LYS A 14 1.13 -4.09 -10.72
C LYS A 14 -0.09 -3.59 -9.93
N LYS A 15 -0.57 -4.42 -9.00
CA LYS A 15 -1.67 -4.04 -8.10
C LYS A 15 -1.15 -3.07 -7.03
N ILE A 16 -1.91 -2.00 -6.78
CA ILE A 16 -1.59 -1.04 -5.72
C ILE A 16 -1.83 -1.64 -4.33
N LYS A 17 -1.02 -1.21 -3.35
CA LYS A 17 -1.20 -1.58 -1.96
C LYS A 17 -2.46 -0.92 -1.40
N ARG A 18 -3.38 -1.71 -0.82
CA ARG A 18 -4.59 -1.22 -0.15
C ARG A 18 -4.55 -1.59 1.33
N VAL A 19 -4.10 -0.66 2.17
CA VAL A 19 -3.94 -0.89 3.62
C VAL A 19 -5.26 -0.74 4.37
N GLY A 20 -5.36 -1.35 5.56
CA GLY A 20 -6.55 -1.24 6.42
C GLY A 20 -7.78 -1.97 5.87
N ARG A 21 -7.60 -3.13 5.22
CA ARG A 21 -8.69 -3.92 4.61
C ARG A 21 -8.75 -5.34 5.20
N GLY A 22 -8.85 -5.43 6.52
CA GLY A 22 -8.99 -6.69 7.25
C GLY A 22 -7.69 -7.50 7.39
N GLN A 23 -7.73 -8.55 8.20
CA GLN A 23 -6.56 -9.36 8.52
C GLN A 23 -6.04 -10.18 7.33
N GLY A 24 -6.94 -10.71 6.49
CA GLY A 24 -6.56 -11.46 5.28
C GLY A 24 -5.73 -10.67 4.27
N SER A 25 -5.74 -9.33 4.35
CA SER A 25 -4.85 -8.48 3.54
C SER A 25 -3.40 -8.43 4.05
N GLY A 26 -3.12 -8.95 5.26
CA GLY A 26 -1.83 -8.78 5.96
C GLY A 26 -1.53 -7.36 6.43
N MET A 27 -2.39 -6.39 6.08
CA MET A 27 -2.17 -4.95 6.28
C MET A 27 -3.34 -4.30 7.02
N GLY A 28 -4.15 -5.08 7.72
CA GLY A 28 -5.39 -4.64 8.36
C GLY A 28 -5.16 -3.77 9.59
N LYS A 29 -4.63 -4.38 10.66
CA LYS A 29 -4.67 -3.80 12.02
C LYS A 29 -3.91 -2.48 12.15
N THR A 30 -2.64 -2.46 11.76
CA THR A 30 -1.75 -1.30 11.93
C THR A 30 -1.57 -0.50 10.65
N ALA A 31 -2.26 -0.89 9.56
CA ALA A 31 -2.05 -0.32 8.23
C ALA A 31 -0.56 -0.21 7.85
N THR A 32 0.26 -1.16 8.29
CA THR A 32 1.73 -1.19 8.13
C THR A 32 2.53 -0.09 8.82
N ARG A 33 1.91 0.69 9.72
CA ARG A 33 2.58 1.77 10.47
C ARG A 33 3.15 1.34 11.83
N GLY A 34 2.97 0.09 12.23
CA GLY A 34 3.30 -0.36 13.59
C GLY A 34 2.25 0.03 14.63
N GLY A 35 2.49 -0.31 15.90
CA GLY A 35 1.49 -0.16 16.96
C GLY A 35 1.50 1.17 17.74
N LYS A 36 2.69 1.73 17.99
CA LYS A 36 2.89 2.93 18.82
C LYS A 36 4.00 3.81 18.21
N GLY A 37 4.38 4.87 18.91
CA GLY A 37 5.43 5.79 18.48
C GLY A 37 4.92 6.95 17.65
N GLN A 38 5.78 7.95 17.43
CA GLN A 38 5.43 9.15 16.69
C GLN A 38 5.10 8.84 15.22
N THR A 39 5.85 7.94 14.58
CA THR A 39 5.67 7.50 13.18
C THR A 39 4.33 6.81 12.90
N ALA A 40 3.70 6.22 13.92
CA ALA A 40 2.40 5.58 13.79
C ALA A 40 1.22 6.58 13.77
N ARG A 41 1.46 7.84 14.17
CA ARG A 41 0.43 8.89 14.29
C ARG A 41 0.25 9.65 12.97
N THR A 42 -0.97 10.10 12.72
CA THR A 42 -1.27 10.96 11.57
C THR A 42 -0.53 12.29 11.69
N GLY A 43 0.03 12.77 10.58
CA GLY A 43 0.71 14.08 10.54
C GLY A 43 2.15 14.09 11.04
N TYR A 44 2.69 12.96 11.49
CA TYR A 44 4.11 12.89 11.85
C TYR A 44 5.01 13.16 10.64
N LYS A 45 5.96 14.07 10.82
CA LYS A 45 6.99 14.39 9.85
C LYS A 45 8.29 14.73 10.59
N ALA A 46 9.29 13.85 10.48
CA ALA A 46 10.64 14.18 10.91
C ALA A 46 11.30 15.12 9.89
N LYS A 47 12.14 16.05 10.36
CA LYS A 47 13.04 16.77 9.44
C LYS A 47 14.12 15.80 8.99
N ARG A 48 14.51 15.83 7.71
CA ARG A 48 15.61 14.99 7.23
C ARG A 48 16.88 15.36 8.01
N GLY A 49 17.37 14.44 8.83
CA GLY A 49 18.53 14.65 9.73
C GLY A 49 18.20 14.92 11.21
N PHE A 50 16.93 14.83 11.62
CA PHE A 50 16.47 14.90 13.02
C PHE A 50 15.53 13.73 13.35
#